data_AF-A0A2H3EDM9-F1
#
_entry.id   AF-A0A2H3EDM9-F1
#
_cell.length_a   1.000
_cell.length_b   1.000
_cell.length_c   1.000
_cell.angle_alpha   90.00
_cell.angle_beta   90.00
_cell.angle_gamma   90.00
#
_symmetry.space_group_name_H-M   'P 1'
#
loop_
_entity.id
_entity.type
_entity.pdbx_description
1 polymer ?
#
loop_
_entity_poly.entity_id
_entity_poly.type
_entity_poly.pdbx_seq_one_letter_code
_entity_poly.pdbx_strand_id
1 'polypeptide(L)'
;MQEIKLAANEYIKGDIQDRNRQEFTNARIFISENTTVPVEFFEPKDKAKAKTLGTDTSARGIVVVPACNSTQQDQSPNNAPVPAAGVDVLAEVSNRIDALMAANRKELEGLKEDYRQQIDAFKEDSRKEKEDRRKEKEDTRKEIEGLKDDRRREKDDRRKEKNDTRREIDALKEGTRKEIEGLKEDRRREKDDRRKEIDALKEDTRKEIEGLREDNNRKMGEVMARIQEVEETSGDMIGWLIMSDPQSMDKLRLRHILDNGQAPLSRARILLAGCGNNETIHLSDEVLHLFIDFPSSFRTDGDNVAHPVSTSSRVYRDLIVRQPVDRRALLWDFVSYGSKFSL
;
A
#
# COMPACT_ATOMS: atom_id res chain seq x y z
N MET A 1 47.14 48.79 -26.67
CA MET A 1 46.15 48.46 -25.61
C MET A 1 45.39 47.16 -25.88
N GLN A 2 44.75 46.96 -27.05
CA GLN A 2 44.07 45.70 -27.38
C GLN A 2 45.02 44.50 -27.48
N GLU A 3 46.21 44.68 -28.04
CA GLU A 3 47.22 43.60 -28.15
C GLU A 3 47.76 43.15 -26.78
N ILE A 4 47.98 44.08 -25.85
CA ILE A 4 48.42 43.78 -24.48
C ILE A 4 47.32 43.02 -23.72
N LYS A 5 46.05 43.39 -23.91
CA LYS A 5 44.91 42.67 -23.34
C LYS A 5 44.79 41.25 -23.91
N LEU A 6 45.06 41.06 -25.20
CA LEU A 6 45.06 39.74 -25.84
C LEU A 6 46.22 38.86 -25.34
N ALA A 7 47.44 39.39 -25.27
CA ALA A 7 48.62 38.67 -24.78
C ALA A 7 48.47 38.24 -23.31
N ALA A 8 47.94 39.11 -22.44
CA ALA A 8 47.66 38.76 -21.05
C ALA A 8 46.58 37.67 -20.92
N ASN A 9 45.58 37.67 -21.82
CA ASN A 9 44.53 36.65 -21.81
C ASN A 9 45.02 35.28 -22.31
N GLU A 10 45.97 35.23 -23.24
CA GLU A 10 46.58 33.98 -23.69
C GLU A 10 47.52 33.39 -22.63
N TYR A 11 48.30 34.23 -21.95
CA TYR A 11 49.21 33.77 -20.89
C TYR A 11 48.47 33.08 -19.73
N ILE A 12 47.29 33.58 -19.37
CA ILE A 12 46.43 32.99 -18.31
C ILE A 12 45.83 31.64 -18.76
N LYS A 13 45.60 31.43 -20.06
CA LYS A 13 44.99 30.18 -20.56
C LYS A 13 45.95 28.99 -20.58
N GLY A 14 47.27 29.23 -20.61
CA GLY A 14 48.29 28.19 -20.70
C GLY A 14 48.53 27.41 -19.40
N ASP A 15 48.37 28.06 -18.25
CA ASP A 15 48.82 27.52 -16.94
C ASP A 15 47.69 27.01 -16.01
N ILE A 16 46.43 27.12 -16.43
CA ILE A 16 45.27 26.79 -15.58
C ILE A 16 44.64 25.46 -16.01
N GLN A 17 44.66 24.46 -15.11
CA GLN A 17 43.92 23.20 -15.29
C GLN A 17 42.42 23.48 -15.48
N ASP A 18 41.76 22.73 -16.37
CA ASP A 18 40.36 22.97 -16.81
C ASP A 18 39.35 23.15 -15.67
N ARG A 19 39.63 22.58 -14.49
CA ARG A 19 38.79 22.68 -13.30
C ARG A 19 38.67 24.09 -12.71
N ASN A 20 39.64 24.97 -12.96
CA ASN A 20 39.67 26.33 -12.42
C ASN A 20 39.19 27.40 -13.41
N ARG A 21 38.80 27.02 -14.64
CA ARG A 21 38.39 27.99 -15.68
C ARG A 21 37.10 28.75 -15.34
N GLN A 22 36.23 28.19 -14.50
CA GLN A 22 34.97 28.82 -14.10
C GLN A 22 35.15 29.95 -13.07
N GLU A 23 36.23 29.92 -12.27
CA GLU A 23 36.44 30.91 -11.20
C GLU A 23 37.14 32.19 -11.69
N PHE A 24 37.80 32.16 -12.85
CA PHE A 24 38.57 33.30 -13.39
C PHE A 24 37.89 34.07 -14.53
N THR A 25 36.64 33.74 -14.89
CA THR A 25 35.88 34.46 -15.93
C THR A 25 35.64 35.95 -15.61
N ASN A 26 35.80 36.35 -14.34
CA ASN A 26 35.55 37.72 -13.87
C ASN A 26 36.82 38.49 -13.40
N ALA A 27 38.03 38.04 -13.78
CA ALA A 27 39.24 38.76 -13.42
C ALA A 27 39.30 40.15 -14.08
N ARG A 28 39.14 41.22 -13.29
CA ARG A 28 39.31 42.60 -13.77
C ARG A 28 40.81 42.94 -13.82
N ILE A 29 41.33 43.13 -15.03
CA ILE A 29 42.69 43.61 -15.26
C ILE A 29 42.68 45.14 -15.11
N PHE A 30 43.33 45.65 -14.06
CA PHE A 30 43.55 47.09 -13.90
C PHE A 30 44.89 47.45 -14.56
N ILE A 31 44.83 48.20 -15.66
CA ILE A 31 46.00 48.80 -16.31
C ILE A 31 45.97 50.27 -15.92
N SER A 32 46.99 50.75 -15.21
CA SER A 32 47.15 52.17 -14.89
C SER A 32 47.41 52.94 -16.20
N GLU A 33 46.60 53.97 -16.49
CA GLU A 33 46.64 54.72 -17.75
C GLU A 33 47.83 55.70 -17.88
N ASN A 34 48.78 55.72 -16.94
CA ASN A 34 49.84 56.75 -16.90
C ASN A 34 51.24 56.29 -17.35
N THR A 35 51.37 55.17 -18.07
CA THR A 35 52.67 54.74 -18.61
C THR A 35 52.83 55.11 -20.09
N THR A 36 53.51 56.24 -20.34
CA THR A 36 53.93 56.73 -21.67
C THR A 36 55.32 56.20 -22.09
N VAL A 37 55.80 55.11 -21.49
CA VAL A 37 57.10 54.52 -21.84
C VAL A 37 56.87 53.24 -22.65
N PRO A 38 57.52 53.07 -23.81
CA PRO A 38 57.43 51.82 -24.59
C PRO A 38 57.98 50.68 -23.75
N VAL A 39 57.12 49.72 -23.42
CA VAL A 39 57.48 48.50 -22.70
C VAL A 39 58.10 47.53 -23.71
N GLU A 40 59.42 47.42 -23.73
CA GLU A 40 60.09 46.28 -24.36
C GLU A 40 59.79 45.03 -23.54
N PHE A 41 59.07 44.08 -24.15
CA PHE A 41 58.78 42.78 -23.56
C PHE A 41 60.06 41.94 -23.50
N PHE A 42 60.66 41.85 -22.32
CA PHE A 42 61.64 40.79 -22.03
C PHE A 42 60.89 39.51 -21.66
N GLU A 43 60.96 38.52 -22.54
CA GLU A 43 60.47 37.17 -22.29
C GLU A 43 61.32 36.53 -21.16
N PRO A 44 60.72 36.18 -19.99
CA PRO A 44 61.49 35.60 -18.89
C PRO A 44 62.01 34.21 -19.30
N LYS A 45 63.33 34.05 -19.38
CA LYS A 45 63.98 32.78 -19.73
C LYS A 45 63.94 31.73 -18.61
N ASP A 46 63.36 32.04 -17.45
CA ASP A 46 63.35 31.14 -16.31
C ASP A 46 62.02 30.36 -16.21
N LYS A 47 62.05 29.09 -16.62
CA LYS A 47 60.98 28.09 -16.41
C LYS A 47 61.01 27.53 -14.98
N ALA A 48 61.40 28.33 -14.00
CA ALA A 48 61.40 27.93 -12.60
C ALA A 48 59.96 27.97 -12.09
N LYS A 49 59.37 26.78 -11.93
CA LYS A 49 58.03 26.55 -11.37
C LYS A 49 57.82 27.38 -10.10
N ALA A 50 57.02 28.45 -10.19
CA ALA A 50 56.52 29.15 -9.03
C ALA A 50 55.57 28.20 -8.28
N LYS A 51 56.06 27.56 -7.21
CA LYS A 51 55.19 26.89 -6.24
C LYS A 51 54.40 27.98 -5.51
N THR A 52 53.15 28.17 -5.90
CA THR A 52 52.17 28.95 -5.15
C THR A 52 51.82 28.19 -3.86
N LEU A 53 52.54 28.47 -2.78
CA LEU A 53 52.16 28.10 -1.42
C LEU A 53 51.19 29.16 -0.91
N GLY A 54 49.90 28.92 -1.11
CA GLY A 54 48.82 29.74 -0.57
C GLY A 54 47.47 29.14 -0.89
N THR A 55 46.89 28.38 0.04
CA THR A 55 45.55 27.78 -0.07
C THR A 55 44.42 28.76 0.28
N ASP A 56 44.68 30.06 0.21
CA ASP A 56 43.73 31.09 0.65
C ASP A 56 43.17 31.84 -0.57
N THR A 57 41.89 31.62 -0.85
CA THR A 57 41.16 32.14 -2.03
C THR A 57 40.90 33.65 -1.98
N SER A 58 41.41 34.36 -0.99
CA SER A 58 41.23 35.82 -0.82
C SER A 58 42.50 36.65 -1.01
N ALA A 59 43.65 36.04 -1.28
CA ALA A 59 44.92 36.78 -1.37
C ALA A 59 45.05 37.55 -2.70
N ARG A 60 44.50 38.77 -2.75
CA ARG A 60 44.80 39.76 -3.79
C ARG A 60 46.24 40.25 -3.61
N GLY A 61 47.17 39.77 -4.44
CA GLY A 61 48.54 40.27 -4.47
C GLY A 61 48.59 41.72 -4.98
N ILE A 62 49.08 42.64 -4.16
CA ILE A 62 49.40 44.01 -4.56
C ILE A 62 50.92 44.09 -4.74
N VAL A 63 51.38 44.45 -5.94
CA VAL A 63 52.79 44.78 -6.21
C VAL A 63 52.97 46.27 -5.99
N VAL A 64 53.81 46.66 -5.03
CA VAL A 64 54.17 48.05 -4.77
C VAL A 64 55.48 48.35 -5.49
N VAL A 65 55.47 49.32 -6.41
CA VAL A 65 56.67 49.86 -7.07
C VAL A 65 57.13 51.09 -6.28
N PRO A 66 58.40 51.17 -5.85
CA PRO A 66 58.91 52.36 -5.16
C PRO A 66 59.02 53.54 -6.13
N ALA A 67 58.47 54.69 -5.75
CA ALA A 67 58.74 55.95 -6.44
C ALA A 67 60.16 56.41 -6.13
N CYS A 68 60.91 56.82 -7.18
CA CYS A 68 62.22 57.41 -7.04
C CYS A 68 62.11 58.81 -6.42
N ASN A 69 62.76 59.01 -5.27
CA ASN A 69 62.99 60.34 -4.70
C ASN A 69 64.10 61.04 -5.49
N SER A 70 63.75 62.00 -6.35
CA SER A 70 64.68 62.98 -6.88
C SER A 70 64.83 64.12 -5.87
N THR A 71 65.99 64.17 -5.21
CA THR A 71 66.46 65.33 -4.45
C THR A 71 67.50 66.07 -5.29
N GLN A 72 67.20 67.30 -5.66
CA GLN A 72 68.12 68.37 -6.13
C GLN A 72 67.23 69.64 -6.18
N GLN A 73 67.67 70.85 -5.83
CA GLN A 73 69.00 71.44 -5.96
C GLN A 73 69.07 72.75 -5.16
N ASP A 74 70.29 73.11 -4.78
CA ASP A 74 70.72 74.35 -4.12
C ASP A 74 70.13 75.65 -4.68
N GLN A 75 69.85 76.60 -3.79
CA GLN A 75 69.86 78.03 -4.12
C GLN A 75 70.83 78.77 -3.21
N SER A 76 71.92 79.23 -3.84
CA SER A 76 72.94 80.13 -3.29
C SER A 76 72.39 81.56 -3.14
N PRO A 77 72.71 82.30 -2.06
CA PRO A 77 72.31 83.70 -1.95
C PRO A 77 73.34 84.61 -2.66
N ASN A 78 72.84 85.51 -3.51
CA ASN A 78 73.59 86.58 -4.17
C ASN A 78 73.76 87.78 -3.22
N ASN A 79 75.01 88.23 -3.07
CA ASN A 79 75.41 89.45 -2.38
C ASN A 79 75.14 90.70 -3.25
N ALA A 80 74.59 91.76 -2.64
CA ALA A 80 74.61 93.13 -3.17
C ALA A 80 74.47 94.16 -2.01
N PRO A 81 74.94 95.41 -2.17
CA PRO A 81 75.66 96.16 -1.13
C PRO A 81 74.83 97.16 -0.32
N VAL A 82 75.28 97.39 0.92
CA VAL A 82 74.73 98.39 1.86
C VAL A 82 75.49 99.71 1.72
N PRO A 83 74.80 100.87 1.55
CA PRO A 83 75.43 102.18 1.69
C PRO A 83 75.45 102.63 3.15
N ALA A 84 76.55 103.28 3.55
CA ALA A 84 76.80 103.79 4.88
C ALA A 84 76.12 105.15 5.11
N ALA A 85 75.32 105.28 6.18
CA ALA A 85 74.98 106.57 6.79
C ALA A 85 74.40 106.41 8.23
N GLY A 86 74.92 107.20 9.18
CA GLY A 86 74.17 107.73 10.33
C GLY A 86 74.19 106.95 11.65
N VAL A 87 74.91 107.47 12.66
CA VAL A 87 75.12 106.86 14.00
C VAL A 87 73.87 106.92 14.91
N ASP A 88 72.79 107.61 14.53
CA ASP A 88 71.49 107.59 15.25
C ASP A 88 70.54 106.47 14.78
N VAL A 89 70.87 105.82 13.65
CA VAL A 89 70.09 104.71 13.08
C VAL A 89 70.41 103.38 13.79
N LEU A 90 71.58 103.28 14.44
CA LEU A 90 72.05 102.05 15.09
C LEU A 90 71.24 101.65 16.34
N ALA A 91 70.82 102.62 17.16
CA ALA A 91 69.99 102.35 18.33
C ALA A 91 68.57 101.94 17.93
N GLU A 92 68.01 102.57 16.89
CA GLU A 92 66.71 102.20 16.34
C GLU A 92 66.73 100.83 15.63
N VAL A 93 67.83 100.51 14.95
CA VAL A 93 68.08 99.17 14.39
C VAL A 93 68.20 98.13 15.50
N SER A 94 68.91 98.41 16.60
CA SER A 94 69.01 97.48 17.74
C SER A 94 67.66 97.22 18.41
N ASN A 95 66.88 98.27 18.69
CA ASN A 95 65.53 98.13 19.25
C ASN A 95 64.59 97.36 18.29
N ARG A 96 64.72 97.56 16.99
CA ARG A 96 64.00 96.78 15.96
C ARG A 96 64.39 95.32 15.97
N ILE A 97 65.68 95.00 16.12
CA ILE A 97 66.17 93.62 16.21
C ILE A 97 65.61 92.93 17.46
N ASP A 98 65.63 93.58 18.61
CA ASP A 98 65.10 93.01 19.85
C ASP A 98 63.57 92.80 19.77
N ALA A 99 62.85 93.76 19.19
CA ALA A 99 61.41 93.62 18.94
C ALA A 99 61.11 92.45 17.98
N LEU A 100 61.92 92.28 16.93
CA LEU A 100 61.84 91.13 16.01
C LEU A 100 62.12 89.81 16.71
N MET A 101 63.16 89.75 17.55
CA MET A 101 63.51 88.54 18.31
C MET A 101 62.43 88.18 19.31
N ALA A 102 61.82 89.17 19.96
CA ALA A 102 60.68 88.97 20.85
C ALA A 102 59.43 88.49 20.10
N ALA A 103 59.14 89.06 18.92
CA ALA A 103 58.05 88.62 18.06
C ALA A 103 58.27 87.17 17.58
N ASN A 104 59.45 86.84 17.06
CA ASN A 104 59.81 85.49 16.63
C ASN A 104 59.73 84.48 17.77
N ARG A 105 60.16 84.86 18.99
CA ARG A 105 60.04 83.98 20.15
C ARG A 105 58.58 83.70 20.50
N LYS A 106 57.73 84.72 20.42
CA LYS A 106 56.28 84.61 20.66
C LYS A 106 55.61 83.73 19.60
N GLU A 107 55.96 83.91 18.33
CA GLU A 107 55.47 83.06 17.23
C GLU A 107 55.93 81.60 17.40
N LEU A 108 57.19 81.37 17.77
CA LEU A 108 57.71 80.03 18.01
C LEU A 108 57.01 79.33 19.17
N GLU A 109 56.73 80.05 20.26
CA GLU A 109 55.93 79.54 21.39
C GLU A 109 54.50 79.21 20.94
N GLY A 110 53.85 80.11 20.18
CA GLY A 110 52.52 79.87 19.62
C GLY A 110 52.48 78.62 18.72
N LEU A 111 53.45 78.49 17.82
CA LEU A 111 53.56 77.34 16.93
C LEU A 111 53.79 76.03 17.70
N LYS A 112 54.62 76.05 18.76
CA LYS A 112 54.83 74.88 19.63
C LYS A 112 53.55 74.47 20.34
N GLU A 113 52.75 75.44 20.79
CA GLU A 113 51.47 75.19 21.43
C GLU A 113 50.46 74.61 20.43
N ASP A 114 50.37 75.17 19.21
CA ASP A 114 49.54 74.62 18.13
C ASP A 114 49.93 73.18 17.79
N TYR A 115 51.22 72.88 17.70
CA TYR A 115 51.70 71.50 17.48
C TYR A 115 51.34 70.57 18.64
N ARG A 116 51.42 71.03 19.89
CA ARG A 116 50.99 70.23 21.05
C ARG A 116 49.50 69.94 20.97
N GLN A 117 48.68 70.95 20.68
CA GLN A 117 47.24 70.80 20.53
C GLN A 117 46.88 69.83 19.39
N GLN A 118 47.56 69.92 18.24
CA GLN A 118 47.36 68.97 17.14
C GLN A 118 47.74 67.52 17.54
N ILE A 119 48.85 67.34 18.26
CA ILE A 119 49.28 66.03 18.74
C ILE A 119 48.25 65.44 19.70
N ASP A 120 47.72 66.24 20.62
CA ASP A 120 46.76 65.77 21.61
C ASP A 120 45.38 65.50 20.99
N ALA A 121 44.94 66.34 20.05
CA ALA A 121 43.75 66.06 19.24
C ALA A 121 43.90 64.75 18.47
N PHE A 122 45.04 64.53 17.80
CA PHE A 122 45.32 63.30 17.05
C PHE A 122 45.34 62.06 17.96
N LYS A 123 45.92 62.16 19.17
CA LYS A 123 45.90 61.07 20.15
C LYS A 123 44.49 60.73 20.61
N GLU A 124 43.66 61.74 20.83
CA GLU A 124 42.27 61.54 21.25
C GLU A 124 41.43 60.90 20.15
N ASP A 125 41.56 61.37 18.91
CA ASP A 125 40.91 60.75 17.75
C ASP A 125 41.37 59.30 17.56
N SER A 126 42.68 59.04 17.69
CA SER A 126 43.21 57.67 17.62
C SER A 126 42.70 56.78 18.76
N ARG A 127 42.43 57.33 19.95
CA ARG A 127 41.80 56.60 21.07
C ARG A 127 40.35 56.26 20.75
N LYS A 128 39.56 57.24 20.30
CA LYS A 128 38.16 57.06 19.92
C LYS A 128 38.00 56.02 18.81
N GLU A 129 38.78 56.12 17.73
CA GLU A 129 38.76 55.15 16.63
C GLU A 129 39.13 53.73 17.09
N LYS A 130 40.05 53.60 18.06
CA LYS A 130 40.37 52.29 18.66
C LYS A 130 39.23 51.76 19.52
N GLU A 131 38.52 52.62 20.25
CA GLU A 131 37.37 52.22 21.05
C GLU A 131 36.18 51.80 20.18
N ASP A 132 35.86 52.56 19.14
CA ASP A 132 34.78 52.26 18.21
C ASP A 132 35.02 50.93 17.49
N ARG A 133 36.24 50.72 17.00
CA ARG A 133 36.67 49.45 16.40
C ARG A 133 36.63 48.28 17.41
N ARG A 134 36.82 48.52 18.70
CA ARG A 134 36.66 47.47 19.73
C ARG A 134 35.19 47.10 19.91
N LYS A 135 34.29 48.10 19.96
CA LYS A 135 32.84 47.88 20.05
C LYS A 135 32.32 47.12 18.83
N GLU A 136 32.69 47.54 17.62
CA GLU A 136 32.33 46.85 16.38
C GLU A 136 32.81 45.40 16.36
N LYS A 137 34.05 45.14 16.82
CA LYS A 137 34.58 43.77 16.95
C LYS A 137 33.82 42.93 17.96
N GLU A 138 33.33 43.53 19.03
CA GLU A 138 32.53 42.84 20.04
C GLU A 138 31.14 42.49 19.49
N ASP A 139 30.50 43.44 18.81
CA ASP A 139 29.17 43.24 18.21
C ASP A 139 29.22 42.20 17.09
N THR A 140 30.19 42.28 16.19
CA THR A 140 30.40 41.26 15.15
C THR A 140 30.71 39.89 15.75
N ARG A 141 31.45 39.81 16.87
CA ARG A 141 31.67 38.55 17.58
C ARG A 141 30.38 37.97 18.13
N LYS A 142 29.54 38.80 18.77
CA LYS A 142 28.23 38.39 19.30
C LYS A 142 27.30 37.91 18.18
N GLU A 143 27.28 38.62 17.05
CA GLU A 143 26.50 38.22 15.87
C GLU A 143 26.95 36.87 15.31
N ILE A 144 28.27 36.66 15.16
CA ILE A 144 28.83 35.38 14.71
C ILE A 144 28.48 34.24 15.68
N GLU A 145 28.49 34.49 16.99
CA GLU A 145 28.13 33.50 17.99
C GLU A 145 26.63 33.15 17.94
N GLY A 146 25.75 34.16 17.80
CA GLY A 146 24.32 33.95 17.58
C GLY A 146 24.04 33.12 16.32
N LEU A 147 24.67 33.47 15.19
CA LEU A 147 24.52 32.71 13.93
C LEU A 147 25.03 31.27 14.03
N LYS A 148 26.07 31.01 14.84
CA LYS A 148 26.56 29.64 15.09
C LYS A 148 25.55 28.82 15.88
N ASP A 149 24.92 29.42 16.89
CA ASP A 149 23.92 28.74 17.71
C ASP A 149 22.62 28.50 16.95
N ASP A 150 22.15 29.45 16.15
CA ASP A 150 20.99 29.26 15.28
C ASP A 150 21.26 28.14 14.25
N ARG A 151 22.44 28.13 13.64
CA ARG A 151 22.85 27.04 12.73
C ARG A 151 22.91 25.68 13.43
N ARG A 152 23.28 25.63 14.72
CA ARG A 152 23.28 24.37 15.50
C ARG A 152 21.85 23.90 15.75
N ARG A 153 20.97 24.79 16.21
CA ARG A 153 19.54 24.50 16.44
C ARG A 153 18.87 23.99 15.16
N GLU A 154 19.05 24.69 14.06
CA GLU A 154 18.48 24.31 12.76
C GLU A 154 18.97 22.93 12.29
N LYS A 155 20.24 22.58 12.54
CA LYS A 155 20.78 21.25 12.23
C LYS A 155 20.15 20.16 13.10
N ASP A 156 19.94 20.44 14.38
CA ASP A 156 19.33 19.47 15.30
C ASP A 156 17.84 19.27 15.00
N ASP A 157 17.12 20.34 14.65
CA ASP A 157 15.72 20.24 14.21
C ASP A 157 15.59 19.46 12.91
N ARG A 158 16.45 19.74 11.91
CA ARG A 158 16.50 18.94 10.67
C ARG A 158 16.84 17.47 10.93
N ARG A 159 17.66 17.16 11.94
CA ARG A 159 17.95 15.77 12.35
C ARG A 159 16.75 15.10 12.99
N LYS A 160 16.00 15.79 13.84
CA LYS A 160 14.77 15.28 14.45
C LYS A 160 13.72 15.00 13.39
N GLU A 161 13.44 15.97 12.53
CA GLU A 161 12.49 15.83 11.42
C GLU A 161 12.85 14.64 10.51
N LYS A 162 14.13 14.50 10.15
CA LYS A 162 14.61 13.35 9.36
C LYS A 162 14.41 12.01 10.07
N ASN A 163 14.54 11.97 11.39
CA ASN A 163 14.32 10.74 12.15
C ASN A 163 12.84 10.41 12.28
N ASP A 164 11.99 11.41 12.48
CA ASP A 164 10.55 11.22 12.60
C ASP A 164 9.93 10.78 11.27
N THR A 165 10.31 11.42 10.17
CA THR A 165 9.92 10.99 8.81
C THR A 165 10.39 9.56 8.50
N ARG A 166 11.60 9.16 8.92
CA ARG A 166 12.06 7.77 8.78
C ARG A 166 11.19 6.79 9.56
N ARG A 167 10.85 7.11 10.81
CA ARG A 167 9.97 6.27 11.64
C ARG A 167 8.60 6.12 11.03
N GLU A 168 8.02 7.20 10.50
CA GLU A 168 6.73 7.18 9.82
C GLU A 168 6.78 6.29 8.56
N ILE A 169 7.83 6.42 7.74
CA ILE A 169 8.04 5.56 6.57
C ILE A 169 8.13 4.08 6.96
N ASP A 170 8.87 3.76 8.03
CA ASP A 170 9.02 2.38 8.48
C ASP A 170 7.71 1.81 9.04
N ALA A 171 6.94 2.63 9.78
CA ALA A 171 5.62 2.25 10.26
C ALA A 171 4.64 1.99 9.11
N LEU A 172 4.64 2.85 8.08
CA LEU A 172 3.82 2.66 6.88
C LEU A 172 4.20 1.39 6.12
N LYS A 173 5.50 1.14 5.93
CA LYS A 173 5.98 -0.09 5.26
C LYS A 173 5.53 -1.35 6.00
N GLU A 174 5.65 -1.36 7.33
CA GLU A 174 5.23 -2.50 8.15
C GLU A 174 3.70 -2.68 8.11
N GLY A 175 2.94 -1.59 8.16
CA GLY A 175 1.49 -1.59 8.00
C GLY A 175 1.06 -2.21 6.66
N THR A 176 1.60 -1.71 5.55
CA THR A 176 1.31 -2.24 4.21
C THR A 176 1.72 -3.70 4.06
N ARG A 177 2.85 -4.11 4.66
CA ARG A 177 3.29 -5.52 4.63
C ARG A 177 2.28 -6.43 5.31
N LYS A 178 1.81 -6.06 6.51
CA LYS A 178 0.81 -6.83 7.26
C LYS A 178 -0.52 -6.91 6.51
N GLU A 179 -0.96 -5.82 5.90
CA GLU A 179 -2.19 -5.78 5.10
C GLU A 179 -2.09 -6.73 3.88
N ILE A 180 -0.98 -6.70 3.14
CA ILE A 180 -0.75 -7.62 2.01
C ILE A 180 -0.73 -9.07 2.47
N GLU A 181 -0.11 -9.37 3.61
CA GLU A 181 -0.06 -10.72 4.16
C GLU A 181 -1.44 -11.21 4.59
N GLY A 182 -2.23 -10.36 5.24
CA GLY A 182 -3.64 -10.62 5.57
C GLY A 182 -4.47 -10.94 4.33
N LEU A 183 -4.41 -10.08 3.30
CA LEU A 183 -5.15 -10.29 2.04
C LEU A 183 -4.73 -11.57 1.31
N LYS A 184 -3.46 -11.98 1.41
CA LYS A 184 -3.00 -13.25 0.84
C LYS A 184 -3.58 -14.45 1.58
N GLU A 185 -3.66 -14.37 2.90
CA GLU A 185 -4.23 -15.42 3.73
C GLU A 185 -5.74 -15.54 3.52
N ASP A 186 -6.47 -14.42 3.50
CA ASP A 186 -7.91 -14.41 3.22
C ASP A 186 -8.21 -15.02 1.84
N ARG A 187 -7.43 -14.65 0.82
CA ARG A 187 -7.57 -15.23 -0.52
C ARG A 187 -7.29 -16.74 -0.56
N ARG A 188 -6.36 -17.23 0.26
CA ARG A 188 -6.10 -18.68 0.37
C ARG A 188 -7.30 -19.39 0.98
N ARG A 189 -7.83 -18.87 2.08
CA ARG A 189 -9.02 -19.43 2.76
C ARG A 189 -10.23 -19.47 1.83
N GLU A 190 -10.52 -18.36 1.16
CA GLU A 190 -11.63 -18.29 0.19
C GLU A 190 -11.47 -19.33 -0.93
N LYS A 191 -10.24 -19.51 -1.45
CA LYS A 191 -9.96 -20.51 -2.48
C LYS A 191 -10.15 -21.94 -1.96
N ASP A 192 -9.74 -22.22 -0.74
CA ASP A 192 -9.89 -23.54 -0.13
C ASP A 192 -11.36 -23.86 0.18
N ASP A 193 -12.12 -22.88 0.65
CA ASP A 193 -13.56 -23.05 0.91
C ASP A 193 -14.34 -23.25 -0.40
N ARG A 194 -14.04 -22.47 -1.45
CA ARG A 194 -14.61 -22.71 -2.79
C ARG A 194 -14.26 -24.09 -3.34
N ARG A 195 -13.06 -24.61 -3.07
CA ARG A 195 -12.68 -25.97 -3.47
C ARG A 195 -13.53 -27.02 -2.77
N LYS A 196 -13.72 -26.89 -1.46
CA LYS A 196 -14.58 -27.79 -0.68
C LYS A 196 -16.02 -27.75 -1.17
N GLU A 197 -16.54 -26.56 -1.48
CA GLU A 197 -17.89 -26.39 -2.03
C GLU A 197 -18.04 -27.08 -3.39
N ILE A 198 -17.07 -26.89 -4.29
CA ILE A 198 -17.05 -27.56 -5.60
C ILE A 198 -17.00 -29.09 -5.44
N ASP A 199 -16.18 -29.59 -4.54
CA ASP A 199 -16.04 -31.04 -4.32
C ASP A 199 -17.31 -31.64 -3.71
N ALA A 200 -17.98 -30.92 -2.78
CA ALA A 200 -19.28 -31.31 -2.26
C ALA A 200 -20.35 -31.36 -3.36
N LEU A 201 -20.45 -30.32 -4.19
CA LEU A 201 -21.40 -30.27 -5.30
C LEU A 201 -21.17 -31.39 -6.33
N LYS A 202 -19.91 -31.72 -6.62
CA LYS A 202 -19.56 -32.84 -7.51
C LYS A 202 -20.02 -34.17 -6.94
N GLU A 203 -19.83 -34.39 -5.64
CA GLU A 203 -20.24 -35.62 -4.97
C GLU A 203 -21.76 -35.76 -4.95
N ASP A 204 -22.48 -34.68 -4.64
CA ASP A 204 -23.94 -34.66 -4.66
C ASP A 204 -24.48 -34.93 -6.07
N THR A 205 -23.92 -34.27 -7.09
CA THR A 205 -24.30 -34.51 -8.50
C THR A 205 -24.02 -35.96 -8.91
N ARG A 206 -22.91 -36.55 -8.45
CA ARG A 206 -22.56 -37.94 -8.74
C ARG A 206 -23.57 -38.91 -8.14
N LYS A 207 -23.96 -38.70 -6.88
CA LYS A 207 -24.98 -39.51 -6.19
C LYS A 207 -26.35 -39.40 -6.87
N GLU A 208 -26.73 -38.20 -7.30
CA GLU A 208 -27.98 -38.00 -8.02
C GLU A 208 -27.99 -38.76 -9.36
N ILE A 209 -26.90 -38.69 -10.14
CA ILE A 209 -26.76 -39.44 -11.39
C ILE A 209 -26.79 -40.96 -11.14
N GLU A 210 -26.13 -41.44 -10.08
CA GLU A 210 -26.14 -42.86 -9.70
C GLU A 210 -27.55 -43.33 -9.32
N GLY A 211 -28.25 -42.58 -8.48
CA GLY A 211 -29.65 -42.86 -8.13
C GLY A 211 -30.59 -42.89 -9.34
N LEU A 212 -30.43 -41.94 -10.27
CA LEU A 212 -31.21 -41.93 -11.52
C LEU A 212 -30.90 -43.15 -12.41
N ARG A 213 -29.65 -43.62 -12.44
CA ARG A 213 -29.28 -44.84 -13.18
C ARG A 213 -29.90 -46.08 -12.56
N GLU A 214 -29.86 -46.21 -11.23
CA GLU A 214 -30.48 -47.31 -10.50
C GLU A 214 -31.99 -47.34 -10.72
N ASP A 215 -32.66 -46.19 -10.61
CA ASP A 215 -34.10 -46.06 -10.86
C ASP A 215 -34.48 -46.43 -12.30
N ASN A 216 -33.68 -46.01 -13.28
CA ASN A 216 -33.93 -46.34 -14.68
C ASN A 216 -33.72 -47.84 -14.94
N ASN A 217 -32.66 -48.43 -14.38
CA ASN A 217 -32.43 -49.87 -14.49
C ASN A 217 -33.56 -50.70 -13.87
N ARG A 218 -34.08 -50.27 -12.71
CA ARG A 218 -35.25 -50.89 -12.07
C ARG A 218 -36.47 -50.83 -12.98
N LYS A 219 -36.82 -49.65 -13.51
CA LYS A 219 -37.96 -49.47 -14.43
C LYS A 219 -37.79 -50.30 -15.70
N MET A 220 -36.59 -50.38 -16.25
CA MET A 220 -36.29 -51.23 -17.40
C MET A 220 -36.53 -52.71 -17.06
N GLY A 221 -36.11 -53.17 -15.88
CA GLY A 221 -36.40 -54.52 -15.40
C GLY A 221 -37.90 -54.82 -15.29
N GLU A 222 -38.68 -53.89 -14.74
CA GLU A 222 -40.15 -53.99 -14.67
C GLU A 222 -40.80 -54.06 -16.05
N VAL A 223 -40.31 -53.24 -17.00
CA VAL A 223 -40.79 -53.26 -18.39
C VAL A 223 -40.45 -54.58 -19.08
N MET A 224 -39.23 -55.09 -18.92
CA MET A 224 -38.83 -56.38 -19.51
C MET A 224 -39.65 -57.54 -18.94
N ALA A 225 -39.92 -57.54 -17.63
CA ALA A 225 -40.78 -58.54 -17.01
C ALA A 225 -42.21 -58.50 -17.57
N ARG A 226 -42.78 -57.31 -17.77
CA ARG A 226 -44.09 -57.15 -18.40
C ARG A 226 -44.12 -57.59 -19.86
N ILE A 227 -43.06 -57.32 -20.63
CA ILE A 227 -42.96 -57.79 -22.02
C ILE A 227 -42.98 -59.32 -22.03
N GLN A 228 -42.18 -59.96 -21.17
CA GLN A 228 -42.15 -61.42 -21.08
C GLN A 228 -43.52 -61.99 -20.67
N GLU A 229 -44.21 -61.39 -19.71
CA GLU A 229 -45.57 -61.78 -19.31
C GLU A 229 -46.56 -61.69 -20.49
N VAL A 230 -46.49 -60.62 -21.28
CA VAL A 230 -47.32 -60.45 -22.49
C VAL A 230 -46.95 -61.46 -23.57
N GLU A 231 -45.67 -61.74 -23.78
CA GLU A 231 -45.21 -62.75 -24.74
C GLU A 231 -45.68 -64.15 -24.34
N GLU A 232 -45.58 -64.53 -23.07
CA GLU A 232 -46.08 -65.83 -22.58
C GLU A 232 -47.59 -65.95 -22.72
N THR A 233 -48.35 -64.94 -22.29
CA THR A 233 -49.82 -64.95 -22.37
C THR A 233 -50.32 -64.93 -23.82
N SER A 234 -49.66 -64.18 -24.71
CA SER A 234 -50.00 -64.17 -26.14
C SER A 234 -49.62 -65.48 -26.84
N GLY A 235 -48.50 -66.10 -26.47
CA GLY A 235 -48.12 -67.44 -26.94
C GLY A 235 -49.16 -68.49 -26.58
N ASP A 236 -49.63 -68.48 -25.32
CA ASP A 236 -50.70 -69.38 -24.85
C ASP A 236 -52.01 -69.18 -25.66
N MET A 237 -52.42 -67.92 -25.89
CA MET A 237 -53.62 -67.59 -26.68
C MET A 237 -53.51 -68.02 -28.15
N ILE A 238 -52.36 -67.79 -28.78
CA ILE A 238 -52.11 -68.20 -30.18
C ILE A 238 -52.11 -69.72 -30.30
N GLY A 239 -51.45 -70.42 -29.36
CA GLY A 239 -51.45 -71.88 -29.31
C GLY A 239 -52.87 -72.45 -29.23
N TRP A 240 -53.73 -71.85 -28.43
CA TRP A 240 -55.15 -72.20 -28.39
C TRP A 240 -55.86 -71.98 -29.74
N LEU A 241 -55.74 -70.78 -30.32
CA LEU A 241 -56.42 -70.42 -31.57
C LEU A 241 -56.04 -71.32 -32.76
N ILE A 242 -54.77 -71.72 -32.85
CA ILE A 242 -54.26 -72.52 -33.98
C ILE A 242 -54.58 -74.00 -33.81
N MET A 243 -54.41 -74.56 -32.61
CA MET A 243 -54.46 -76.02 -32.43
C MET A 243 -55.82 -76.55 -31.98
N SER A 244 -56.75 -75.69 -31.54
CA SER A 244 -58.02 -76.11 -30.90
C SER A 244 -57.82 -77.16 -29.80
N ASP A 245 -56.64 -77.15 -29.16
CA ASP A 245 -56.27 -78.11 -28.13
C ASP A 245 -56.99 -77.77 -26.82
N PRO A 246 -57.84 -78.66 -26.28
CA PRO A 246 -58.50 -78.46 -24.99
C PRO A 246 -57.51 -78.22 -23.84
N GLN A 247 -56.28 -78.77 -23.93
CA GLN A 247 -55.26 -78.58 -22.91
C GLN A 247 -54.76 -77.14 -22.83
N SER A 248 -54.74 -76.41 -23.96
CA SER A 248 -54.38 -75.00 -24.00
C SER A 248 -55.47 -74.13 -23.35
N MET A 249 -56.75 -74.47 -23.53
CA MET A 249 -57.85 -73.80 -22.81
C MET A 249 -57.80 -74.03 -21.30
N ASP A 250 -57.53 -75.27 -20.88
CA ASP A 250 -57.48 -75.59 -19.46
C ASP A 250 -56.29 -74.90 -18.79
N LYS A 251 -55.14 -74.77 -19.46
CA LYS A 251 -54.03 -73.94 -18.99
C LYS A 251 -54.41 -72.45 -18.90
N LEU A 252 -55.05 -71.89 -19.93
CA LEU A 252 -55.47 -70.48 -19.92
C LEU A 252 -56.50 -70.21 -18.79
N ARG A 253 -57.45 -71.12 -18.60
CA ARG A 253 -58.46 -71.07 -17.52
C ARG A 253 -57.83 -71.23 -16.15
N LEU A 254 -56.91 -72.19 -15.98
CA LEU A 254 -56.17 -72.39 -14.73
C LEU A 254 -55.33 -71.17 -14.39
N ARG A 255 -54.63 -70.58 -15.37
CA ARG A 255 -53.84 -69.36 -15.19
C ARG A 255 -54.75 -68.19 -14.80
N HIS A 256 -55.86 -67.98 -15.50
CA HIS A 256 -56.84 -66.95 -15.14
C HIS A 256 -57.46 -67.14 -13.74
N ILE A 257 -57.79 -68.38 -13.36
CA ILE A 257 -58.32 -68.69 -12.03
C ILE A 257 -57.26 -68.48 -10.95
N LEU A 258 -56.01 -68.89 -11.20
CA LEU A 258 -54.89 -68.69 -10.27
C LEU A 258 -54.53 -67.21 -10.15
N ASP A 259 -54.47 -66.47 -11.24
CA ASP A 259 -54.15 -65.04 -11.24
C ASP A 259 -55.26 -64.23 -10.56
N ASN A 260 -56.54 -64.49 -10.88
CA ASN A 260 -57.67 -63.83 -10.22
C ASN A 260 -57.88 -64.28 -8.78
N GLY A 261 -57.48 -65.50 -8.41
CA GLY A 261 -57.60 -66.01 -7.04
C GLY A 261 -56.44 -65.56 -6.15
N GLN A 262 -55.20 -65.60 -6.66
CA GLN A 262 -53.99 -65.33 -5.88
C GLN A 262 -53.58 -63.85 -5.88
N ALA A 263 -53.87 -63.07 -6.93
CA ALA A 263 -53.51 -61.65 -6.94
C ALA A 263 -54.25 -60.84 -5.85
N PRO A 264 -55.56 -61.06 -5.58
CA PRO A 264 -56.24 -60.41 -4.47
C PRO A 264 -55.70 -60.86 -3.10
N LEU A 265 -55.41 -62.15 -2.93
CA LEU A 265 -54.81 -62.69 -1.70
C LEU A 265 -53.45 -62.07 -1.41
N SER A 266 -52.60 -61.97 -2.43
CA SER A 266 -51.27 -61.38 -2.30
C SER A 266 -51.34 -59.89 -1.92
N ARG A 267 -52.27 -59.13 -2.53
CA ARG A 267 -52.52 -57.73 -2.15
C ARG A 267 -53.05 -57.61 -0.73
N ALA A 268 -53.99 -58.46 -0.31
CA ALA A 268 -54.51 -58.48 1.05
C ALA A 268 -53.38 -58.76 2.08
N ARG A 269 -52.49 -59.71 1.80
CA ARG A 269 -51.33 -59.99 2.65
C ARG A 269 -50.36 -58.81 2.75
N ILE A 270 -50.04 -58.14 1.63
CA ILE A 270 -49.15 -56.97 1.62
C ILE A 270 -49.76 -55.82 2.45
N LEU A 271 -51.06 -55.56 2.29
CA LEU A 271 -51.77 -54.53 3.06
C LEU A 271 -51.76 -54.86 4.56
N LEU A 272 -52.02 -56.12 4.93
CA LEU A 272 -52.01 -56.57 6.33
C LEU A 272 -50.60 -56.55 6.95
N ALA A 273 -49.55 -56.84 6.18
CA ALA A 273 -48.18 -56.73 6.65
C ALA A 273 -47.79 -55.28 6.96
N GLY A 274 -48.36 -54.31 6.22
CA GLY A 274 -48.18 -52.87 6.47
C GLY A 274 -48.86 -52.36 7.74
N CYS A 275 -49.81 -53.09 8.32
CA CYS A 275 -50.53 -52.69 9.53
C CYS A 275 -49.73 -52.88 10.83
N GLY A 276 -48.51 -53.43 10.78
CA GLY A 276 -47.60 -53.53 11.94
C GLY A 276 -48.01 -54.53 13.04
N ASN A 277 -49.11 -55.26 12.89
CA ASN A 277 -49.57 -56.26 13.85
C ASN A 277 -49.07 -57.66 13.48
N ASN A 278 -48.29 -58.29 14.37
CA ASN A 278 -47.73 -59.62 14.14
C ASN A 278 -48.80 -60.72 14.06
N GLU A 279 -49.96 -60.52 14.69
CA GLU A 279 -51.06 -61.50 14.67
C GLU A 279 -51.75 -61.59 13.30
N THR A 280 -51.77 -60.50 12.52
CA THR A 280 -52.42 -60.48 11.19
C THR A 280 -51.58 -61.11 10.09
N ILE A 281 -50.28 -61.35 10.32
CA ILE A 281 -49.36 -61.99 9.37
C ILE A 281 -49.65 -63.51 9.26
N HIS A 282 -50.33 -64.09 10.25
CA HIS A 282 -50.58 -65.54 10.34
C HIS A 282 -52.01 -65.96 10.00
N LEU A 283 -52.84 -65.06 9.44
CA LEU A 283 -54.18 -65.43 8.99
C LEU A 283 -54.12 -66.45 7.86
N SER A 284 -54.91 -67.52 7.96
CA SER A 284 -54.99 -68.53 6.90
C SER A 284 -55.63 -67.97 5.64
N ASP A 285 -55.32 -68.57 4.49
CA ASP A 285 -55.86 -68.13 3.20
C ASP A 285 -57.39 -68.18 3.13
N GLU A 286 -58.03 -69.10 3.84
CA GLU A 286 -59.49 -69.17 3.95
C GLU A 286 -60.07 -67.94 4.65
N VAL A 287 -59.40 -67.43 5.69
CA VAL A 287 -59.81 -66.21 6.38
C VAL A 287 -59.54 -64.98 5.52
N LEU A 288 -58.43 -64.96 4.78
CA LEU A 288 -58.12 -63.88 3.84
C LEU A 288 -59.09 -63.84 2.66
N HIS A 289 -59.54 -65.00 2.16
CA HIS A 289 -60.58 -65.07 1.13
C HIS A 289 -61.90 -64.46 1.60
N LEU A 290 -62.29 -64.63 2.88
CA LEU A 290 -63.46 -63.96 3.43
C LEU A 290 -63.36 -62.43 3.39
N PHE A 291 -62.16 -61.86 3.47
CA PHE A 291 -61.95 -60.42 3.31
C PHE A 291 -62.07 -59.95 1.85
N ILE A 292 -61.78 -60.83 0.87
CA ILE A 292 -61.75 -60.52 -0.56
C ILE A 292 -63.13 -60.77 -1.20
N ASP A 293 -63.78 -61.87 -0.83
CA ASP A 293 -65.04 -62.32 -1.43
C ASP A 293 -66.29 -61.64 -0.83
N PHE A 294 -66.15 -60.92 0.29
CA PHE A 294 -67.24 -60.07 0.78
C PHE A 294 -67.38 -58.85 -0.14
N PRO A 295 -68.51 -58.70 -0.87
CA PRO A 295 -68.63 -57.68 -1.88
C PRO A 295 -68.48 -56.30 -1.24
N SER A 296 -67.55 -55.52 -1.78
CA SER A 296 -67.28 -54.12 -1.45
C SER A 296 -68.44 -53.18 -1.80
N SER A 297 -69.65 -53.70 -2.05
CA SER A 297 -70.85 -52.93 -2.42
C SER A 297 -71.33 -51.96 -1.34
N PHE A 298 -70.65 -51.88 -0.20
CA PHE A 298 -70.90 -50.92 0.87
C PHE A 298 -69.75 -49.93 1.10
N ARG A 299 -68.64 -50.01 0.35
CA ARG A 299 -67.58 -49.01 0.43
C ARG A 299 -67.93 -47.82 -0.47
N THR A 300 -67.96 -46.63 0.12
CA THR A 300 -68.04 -45.38 -0.65
C THR A 300 -66.62 -44.89 -0.97
N ASP A 301 -66.44 -44.06 -1.99
CA ASP A 301 -65.12 -43.60 -2.46
C ASP A 301 -64.23 -42.93 -1.38
N GLY A 302 -64.80 -42.58 -0.22
CA GLY A 302 -64.08 -42.09 0.96
C GLY A 302 -63.40 -43.15 1.84
N ASP A 303 -63.68 -44.45 1.65
CA ASP A 303 -63.25 -45.54 2.56
C ASP A 303 -61.87 -46.13 2.24
N ASN A 304 -61.12 -45.54 1.29
CA ASN A 304 -59.83 -46.08 0.83
C ASN A 304 -58.68 -45.98 1.85
N VAL A 305 -58.90 -45.34 3.00
CA VAL A 305 -57.90 -45.24 4.09
C VAL A 305 -58.50 -45.53 5.48
N ALA A 306 -59.80 -45.81 5.58
CA ALA A 306 -60.44 -46.05 6.87
C ALA A 306 -60.38 -47.55 7.22
N HIS A 307 -59.57 -47.91 8.23
CA HIS A 307 -59.81 -49.14 8.98
C HIS A 307 -61.27 -49.17 9.48
N PRO A 308 -61.90 -50.35 9.65
CA PRO A 308 -63.28 -50.50 10.13
C PRO A 308 -63.39 -50.17 11.62
N VAL A 309 -63.08 -48.93 12.01
CA VAL A 309 -63.06 -48.46 13.39
C VAL A 309 -64.35 -47.71 13.75
N SER A 310 -65.18 -47.31 12.78
CA SER A 310 -66.43 -46.55 13.04
C SER A 310 -67.73 -47.33 12.79
N THR A 311 -67.67 -48.58 12.31
CA THR A 311 -68.86 -49.41 12.13
C THR A 311 -69.31 -49.96 13.48
N SER A 312 -70.37 -49.37 14.06
CA SER A 312 -70.86 -49.77 15.38
C SER A 312 -71.15 -51.28 15.44
N SER A 313 -70.82 -51.92 16.57
CA SER A 313 -71.05 -53.36 16.85
C SER A 313 -72.47 -53.84 16.48
N ARG A 314 -73.44 -52.93 16.51
CA ARG A 314 -74.85 -53.18 16.16
C ARG A 314 -75.03 -53.57 14.69
N VAL A 315 -74.29 -52.93 13.76
CA VAL A 315 -74.39 -53.20 12.32
C VAL A 315 -73.86 -54.60 12.00
N TYR A 316 -72.73 -54.98 12.61
CA TYR A 316 -72.18 -56.32 12.45
C TYR A 316 -73.07 -57.41 13.04
N ARG A 317 -73.74 -57.13 14.17
CA ARG A 317 -74.64 -58.09 14.81
C ARG A 317 -75.84 -58.43 13.92
N ASP A 318 -76.45 -57.43 13.29
CA ASP A 318 -77.56 -57.63 12.35
C ASP A 318 -77.09 -58.35 11.07
N LEU A 319 -75.86 -58.10 10.63
CA LEU A 319 -75.26 -58.79 9.48
C LEU A 319 -75.04 -60.28 9.78
N ILE A 320 -74.50 -60.61 10.97
CA ILE A 320 -74.23 -61.99 11.39
C ILE A 320 -75.52 -62.80 11.51
N VAL A 321 -76.60 -62.20 12.04
CA VAL A 321 -77.90 -62.88 12.18
C VAL A 321 -78.52 -63.27 10.83
N ARG A 322 -78.13 -62.61 9.73
CA ARG A 322 -78.59 -62.94 8.38
C ARG A 322 -77.79 -64.05 7.69
N GLN A 323 -76.66 -64.47 8.28
CA GLN A 323 -75.80 -65.49 7.68
C GLN A 323 -76.27 -66.92 8.04
N PRO A 324 -75.90 -67.94 7.24
CA PRO A 324 -76.10 -69.34 7.57
C PRO A 324 -75.52 -69.69 8.96
N VAL A 325 -76.22 -70.54 9.73
CA VAL A 325 -75.92 -70.81 11.15
C VAL A 325 -74.50 -71.33 11.36
N ASP A 326 -74.01 -72.15 10.44
CA ASP A 326 -72.66 -72.72 10.38
C ASP A 326 -71.56 -71.65 10.23
N ARG A 327 -71.87 -70.48 9.67
CA ARG A 327 -70.91 -69.38 9.48
C ARG A 327 -70.96 -68.31 10.57
N ARG A 328 -71.99 -68.32 11.42
CA ARG A 328 -72.18 -67.27 12.44
C ARG A 328 -71.11 -67.28 13.51
N ALA A 329 -70.61 -68.45 13.91
CA ALA A 329 -69.59 -68.56 14.95
C ALA A 329 -68.27 -67.91 14.49
N LEU A 330 -67.79 -68.24 13.29
CA LEU A 330 -66.59 -67.65 12.69
C LEU A 330 -66.71 -66.13 12.51
N LEU A 331 -67.88 -65.64 12.11
CA LEU A 331 -68.12 -64.19 11.98
C LEU A 331 -68.23 -63.48 13.34
N TRP A 332 -68.71 -64.16 14.38
CA TRP A 332 -68.69 -63.64 15.74
C TRP A 332 -67.27 -63.52 16.27
N ASP A 333 -66.41 -64.50 16.03
CA ASP A 333 -65.00 -64.44 16.39
C ASP A 333 -64.28 -63.33 15.62
N PHE A 334 -64.61 -63.17 14.33
CA PHE A 334 -64.11 -62.09 13.48
C PHE A 334 -64.49 -60.69 13.99
N VAL A 335 -65.76 -60.47 14.33
CA VAL A 335 -66.24 -59.18 14.84
C VAL A 335 -65.70 -58.92 16.25
N SER A 336 -65.59 -59.97 17.06
CA SER A 336 -64.98 -59.89 18.40
C SER A 336 -63.48 -59.60 18.32
N TYR A 337 -62.80 -60.09 17.29
CA TYR A 337 -61.41 -59.74 17.01
C TYR A 337 -61.30 -58.29 16.51
N GLY A 338 -62.09 -57.87 15.52
CA GLY A 338 -62.09 -56.50 15.00
C GLY A 338 -62.45 -55.43 16.04
N SER A 339 -63.38 -55.73 16.96
CA SER A 339 -63.77 -54.81 18.04
C SER A 339 -62.71 -54.62 19.14
N LYS A 340 -61.71 -55.51 19.24
CA LYS A 340 -60.54 -55.30 20.12
C LYS A 340 -59.60 -54.19 19.62
N PHE A 341 -59.75 -53.76 18.36
CA PHE A 341 -58.95 -52.71 17.73
C PHE A 341 -59.68 -51.37 17.62
N SER A 342 -60.89 -51.25 18.21
CA SER A 342 -61.63 -50.00 18.36
C SER A 342 -61.26 -49.36 19.70
N LEU A 343 -60.14 -48.62 19.70
CA LEU A 343 -59.72 -47.69 20.76
C LEU A 343 -59.14 -46.45 20.11
#